data_AF-A0A9X2W6N9-F1
#
_entry.id   AF-A0A9X2W6N9-F1
#
_cell.length_a   1.000
_cell.length_b   1.000
_cell.length_c   1.000
_cell.angle_alpha   90.00
_cell.angle_beta   90.00
_cell.angle_gamma   90.00
#
_symmetry.space_group_name_H-M   'P 1'
#
loop_
_entity.id
_entity.type
_entity.pdbx_description
1 polymer ?
#
loop_
_entity_poly.entity_id
_entity_poly.type
_entity_poly.pdbx_seq_one_letter_code
_entity_poly.pdbx_strand_id
1 'polypeptide(L)'
;MIQVIPSDGQTLVNTGDWRSCDSDLPYRGKYNVGRYTMGYDFMFQYMHIVHNLPISLDNYRDDTSALSSTENAIAYLEHYGIIDNTVLVNMRNMIKHPKDGFIILQRENVITGIYKDNYHGLQ
;
A
#
# COMPACT_ATOMS: atom_id res chain seq x y z
N MET A 1 -16.85 -7.98 -12.92
CA MET A 1 -16.91 -6.69 -12.20
C MET A 1 -16.46 -6.95 -10.78
N ILE A 2 -15.28 -6.48 -10.37
CA ILE A 2 -14.93 -6.44 -8.95
C ILE A 2 -15.01 -4.95 -8.59
N GLN A 3 -16.18 -4.49 -8.19
CA GLN A 3 -16.23 -3.28 -7.40
C GLN A 3 -15.50 -3.60 -6.11
N VAL A 4 -14.34 -3.00 -5.89
CA VAL A 4 -13.68 -3.07 -4.59
C VAL A 4 -14.55 -2.25 -3.66
N ILE A 5 -15.47 -2.93 -2.96
CA ILE A 5 -16.28 -2.31 -1.92
C ILE A 5 -15.34 -2.14 -0.72
N PRO A 6 -15.03 -0.89 -0.30
CA PRO A 6 -14.25 -0.68 0.89
C PRO A 6 -14.94 -1.36 2.07
N SER A 7 -14.18 -2.10 2.88
CA SER A 7 -14.71 -2.63 4.14
C SER A 7 -15.02 -1.48 5.11
N ASP A 8 -15.79 -1.73 6.17
CA ASP A 8 -16.25 -0.67 7.07
C ASP A 8 -15.09 0.25 7.54
N GLY A 9 -15.27 1.56 7.39
CA GLY A 9 -14.26 2.58 7.70
C GLY A 9 -13.10 2.75 6.70
N GLN A 10 -13.03 2.00 5.59
CA GLN A 10 -12.08 2.29 4.51
C GLN A 10 -12.62 3.38 3.56
N THR A 11 -11.75 4.30 3.14
CA THR A 11 -12.06 5.29 2.12
C THR A 11 -11.00 5.30 1.02
N LEU A 12 -11.36 5.83 -0.15
CA LEU A 12 -10.43 6.07 -1.24
C LEU A 12 -9.40 7.14 -0.86
N VAL A 13 -8.17 6.96 -1.32
CA VAL A 13 -7.13 8.00 -1.29
C VAL A 13 -7.18 8.76 -2.60
N ASN A 14 -7.39 10.08 -2.52
CA ASN A 14 -7.35 10.96 -3.68
C ASN A 14 -6.00 11.68 -3.79
N THR A 15 -5.72 12.19 -5.00
CA THR A 15 -4.53 13.01 -5.22
C THR A 15 -4.51 14.21 -4.28
N GLY A 16 -3.41 14.38 -3.55
CA GLY A 16 -3.21 15.50 -2.62
C GLY A 16 -3.69 15.26 -1.18
N ASP A 17 -4.47 14.21 -0.92
CA ASP A 17 -4.97 13.88 0.42
C ASP A 17 -3.85 13.72 1.45
N TRP A 18 -2.68 13.24 1.00
CA TRP A 18 -1.49 13.06 1.82
C TRP A 18 -1.00 14.35 2.50
N ARG A 19 -1.32 15.53 1.94
CA ARG A 19 -0.81 16.83 2.41
C ARG A 19 -1.49 17.36 3.66
N SER A 20 -2.66 16.83 4.03
CA SER A 20 -3.51 17.40 5.09
C SER A 20 -3.02 17.14 6.52
N CYS A 21 -1.70 17.20 6.73
CA CYS A 21 -1.09 17.19 8.05
C CYS A 21 -0.69 18.62 8.44
N ASP A 22 -0.81 18.95 9.72
CA ASP A 22 -0.24 20.17 10.30
C ASP A 22 1.25 20.28 9.95
N SER A 23 1.69 21.50 9.64
CA SER A 23 2.97 21.87 9.02
C SER A 23 4.24 21.44 9.74
N ASP A 24 4.14 20.88 10.94
CA ASP A 24 5.24 20.91 11.91
C ASP A 24 6.05 19.61 12.00
N LEU A 25 5.83 18.63 11.12
CA LEU A 25 6.57 17.36 11.17
C LEU A 25 7.15 16.98 9.80
N PRO A 26 8.33 17.51 9.44
CA PRO A 26 8.94 17.33 8.12
C PRO A 26 9.41 15.90 7.85
N TYR A 27 9.45 15.03 8.86
CA TYR A 27 9.89 13.65 8.71
C TYR A 27 9.22 12.75 9.76
N ARG A 28 8.46 11.74 9.33
CA ARG A 28 7.75 10.81 10.23
C ARG A 28 8.17 9.34 10.06
N GLY A 29 9.33 9.05 9.49
CA GLY A 29 9.87 7.68 9.45
C GLY A 29 9.67 6.94 8.13
N LYS A 30 10.25 5.74 8.05
CA LYS A 30 10.49 4.98 6.81
C LYS A 30 9.24 4.80 5.93
N TYR A 31 8.09 4.55 6.54
CA TYR A 31 6.85 4.23 5.82
C TYR A 31 5.82 5.36 5.75
N ASN A 32 6.19 6.58 6.12
CA ASN A 32 5.22 7.67 6.19
C ASN A 32 5.17 8.53 4.92
N VAL A 33 3.96 8.96 4.56
CA VAL A 33 3.61 9.77 3.38
C VAL A 33 2.67 10.89 3.79
N GLY A 34 3.25 12.00 4.25
CA GLY A 34 2.49 13.11 4.82
C GLY A 34 1.70 12.64 6.05
N ARG A 35 0.36 12.74 6.00
CA ARG A 35 -0.50 12.23 7.07
C ARG A 35 -0.58 10.70 7.15
N TYR A 36 -0.23 9.99 6.07
CA TYR A 36 -0.44 8.56 5.97
C TYR A 36 0.74 7.72 6.46
N THR A 37 0.44 6.56 7.04
CA THR A 37 1.39 5.46 7.26
C THR A 37 1.13 4.38 6.21
N MET A 38 2.16 3.90 5.50
CA MET A 38 2.02 2.75 4.60
C MET A 38 1.84 1.47 5.43
N GLY A 39 0.70 0.81 5.27
CA GLY A 39 0.47 -0.50 5.88
C GLY A 39 1.16 -1.61 5.09
N TYR A 40 1.54 -2.67 5.79
CA TYR A 40 2.22 -3.82 5.19
C TYR A 40 1.39 -4.52 4.12
N ASP A 41 0.05 -4.57 4.28
CA ASP A 41 -0.85 -5.14 3.28
C ASP A 41 -0.80 -4.37 1.96
N PHE A 42 -0.76 -3.04 2.02
CA PHE A 42 -0.56 -2.21 0.83
C PHE A 42 0.80 -2.49 0.19
N MET A 43 1.88 -2.54 0.97
CA MET A 43 3.22 -2.79 0.43
C MET A 43 3.30 -4.16 -0.25
N PHE A 44 2.70 -5.19 0.37
CA PHE A 44 2.68 -6.54 -0.16
C PHE A 44 1.86 -6.64 -1.44
N GLN A 45 0.65 -6.06 -1.45
CA GLN A 45 -0.20 -5.98 -2.64
C GLN A 45 0.49 -5.19 -3.77
N TYR A 46 1.19 -4.11 -3.45
CA TYR A 46 1.95 -3.33 -4.43
C TYR A 46 3.03 -4.19 -5.10
N MET A 47 3.80 -4.96 -4.31
CA MET A 47 4.81 -5.86 -4.86
C MET A 47 4.21 -6.94 -5.76
N HIS A 48 3.04 -7.46 -5.40
CA HIS A 48 2.34 -8.44 -6.23
C HIS A 48 1.79 -7.83 -7.52
N ILE A 49 1.10 -6.68 -7.45
CA ILE A 49 0.31 -6.11 -8.55
C ILE A 49 1.17 -5.28 -9.51
N VAL A 50 2.13 -4.51 -8.98
CA VAL A 50 2.93 -3.54 -9.75
C VAL A 50 4.26 -4.16 -10.18
N HIS A 51 4.90 -4.94 -9.31
CA HIS A 51 6.17 -5.61 -9.60
C HIS A 51 6.01 -7.05 -10.11
N ASN A 52 4.77 -7.56 -10.22
CA ASN A 52 4.45 -8.93 -10.64
C ASN A 52 5.24 -10.00 -9.88
N LEU A 53 5.59 -9.73 -8.61
CA LEU A 53 6.24 -10.75 -7.80
C LEU A 53 5.24 -11.87 -7.52
N PRO A 54 5.60 -13.14 -7.83
CA PRO A 54 4.75 -14.29 -7.55
C PRO A 54 4.79 -14.58 -6.04
N ILE A 55 4.10 -13.75 -5.27
CA ILE A 55 3.96 -13.89 -3.83
C ILE A 55 2.54 -14.40 -3.56
N SER A 56 2.44 -15.60 -2.96
CA SER A 56 1.15 -16.10 -2.47
C SER A 56 0.93 -15.60 -1.05
N LEU A 57 -0.20 -14.91 -0.80
CA LEU A 57 -0.64 -14.55 0.54
C LEU A 57 -0.85 -15.80 1.42
N ASP A 58 -1.21 -16.93 0.80
CA ASP A 58 -1.45 -18.20 1.51
C ASP A 58 -0.17 -18.81 2.08
N ASN A 59 1.00 -18.51 1.50
CA ASN A 59 2.28 -19.04 1.96
C ASN A 59 2.79 -18.36 3.24
N TYR A 60 2.23 -17.20 3.60
CA TYR A 60 2.75 -16.40 4.71
C TYR A 60 1.83 -16.38 5.93
N ARG A 61 0.56 -16.78 5.82
CA ARG A 61 -0.37 -16.93 6.95
C ARG A 61 -0.01 -18.14 7.83
N ASP A 62 1.16 -18.12 8.43
CA ASP A 62 1.48 -18.97 9.58
C ASP A 62 1.16 -18.18 10.86
N ASP A 63 0.19 -18.68 11.61
CA ASP A 63 -0.56 -18.01 12.69
C ASP A 63 0.20 -18.00 14.03
N THR A 64 1.54 -18.07 13.99
CA THR A 64 2.36 -18.43 15.17
C THR A 64 3.44 -17.41 15.56
N SER A 65 3.63 -16.32 14.83
CA SER A 65 4.58 -15.26 15.19
C SER A 65 3.86 -13.98 15.61
N ALA A 66 4.38 -13.28 16.62
CA ALA A 66 3.80 -12.04 17.17
C ALA A 66 3.74 -10.85 16.18
N LEU A 67 4.28 -11.01 14.97
CA LEU A 67 4.19 -10.08 13.84
C LEU A 67 3.30 -10.71 12.77
N SER A 68 2.44 -9.92 12.14
CA SER A 68 1.56 -10.43 11.08
C SER A 68 2.39 -11.04 9.94
N SER A 69 1.90 -12.13 9.36
CA SER A 69 2.42 -12.76 8.12
C SER A 69 2.99 -11.78 7.10
N THR A 70 2.25 -10.70 6.83
CA THR A 70 2.63 -9.66 5.87
C THR A 70 3.84 -8.83 6.31
N GLU A 71 3.94 -8.49 7.60
CA GLU A 71 5.06 -7.72 8.14
C GLU A 71 6.39 -8.48 8.00
N ASN A 72 6.40 -9.77 8.32
CA ASN A 72 7.58 -10.63 8.13
C ASN A 72 7.98 -10.72 6.65
N ALA A 73 7.00 -10.80 5.73
CA ALA A 73 7.28 -10.80 4.30
C ALA A 73 7.92 -9.49 3.86
N ILE A 74 7.42 -8.33 4.31
CA ILE A 74 8.01 -7.03 3.99
C ILE A 74 9.44 -6.93 4.55
N ALA A 75 9.66 -7.32 5.81
CA ALA A 75 10.99 -7.32 6.41
C ALA A 75 11.97 -8.21 5.63
N TYR A 76 11.53 -9.39 5.18
CA TYR A 76 12.32 -10.27 4.31
C TYR A 76 12.66 -9.58 2.99
N LEU A 77 11.66 -9.06 2.26
CA LEU A 77 11.88 -8.39 0.97
C LEU A 77 12.83 -7.20 1.09
N GLU A 78 12.79 -6.47 2.19
CA GLU A 78 13.72 -5.37 2.45
C GLU A 78 15.13 -5.85 2.78
N HIS A 79 15.27 -6.90 3.61
CA HIS A 79 16.57 -7.47 3.97
C HIS A 79 17.35 -7.94 2.73
N TYR A 80 16.65 -8.52 1.75
CA TYR A 80 17.23 -8.96 0.49
C TYR A 80 17.26 -7.86 -0.59
N GLY A 81 16.93 -6.62 -0.26
CA GLY A 81 17.00 -5.48 -1.18
C GLY A 81 15.97 -5.49 -2.32
N ILE A 82 14.93 -6.32 -2.23
CA ILE A 82 13.83 -6.38 -3.19
C ILE A 82 12.93 -5.16 -3.02
N ILE A 83 12.66 -4.76 -1.78
CA ILE A 83 12.12 -3.44 -1.45
C ILE A 83 13.29 -2.57 -1.03
N ASP A 84 13.80 -1.79 -1.98
CA ASP A 84 14.84 -0.80 -1.76
C ASP A 84 14.26 0.61 -1.62
N ASN A 85 15.12 1.63 -1.50
CA ASN A 85 14.65 3.02 -1.41
C ASN A 85 13.93 3.48 -2.69
N THR A 86 14.28 2.94 -3.86
CA THR A 86 13.62 3.26 -5.13
C THR A 86 12.19 2.77 -5.12
N VAL A 87 11.97 1.52 -4.72
CA VAL A 87 10.64 0.91 -4.57
C VAL A 87 9.82 1.67 -3.55
N LEU A 88 10.41 2.01 -2.39
CA LEU A 88 9.72 2.82 -1.38
C LEU A 88 9.31 4.19 -1.93
N VAL A 89 10.19 4.90 -2.66
CA VAL A 89 9.83 6.16 -3.31
C VAL A 89 8.67 5.98 -4.30
N ASN A 90 8.66 4.90 -5.07
CA ASN A 90 7.58 4.60 -6.01
C ASN A 90 6.24 4.30 -5.32
N MET A 91 6.25 3.57 -4.20
CA MET A 91 5.07 3.38 -3.34
C MET A 91 4.55 4.71 -2.80
N ARG A 92 5.43 5.59 -2.31
CA ARG A 92 5.04 6.94 -1.86
C ARG A 92 4.42 7.76 -2.98
N ASN A 93 5.00 7.71 -4.18
CA ASN A 93 4.46 8.42 -5.33
C ASN A 93 3.09 7.89 -5.76
N MET A 94 2.88 6.57 -5.69
CA MET A 94 1.58 5.96 -5.93
C MET A 94 0.53 6.46 -4.95
N ILE A 95 0.86 6.62 -3.66
CA ILE A 95 -0.06 7.18 -2.66
C ILE A 95 -0.33 8.67 -2.89
N LYS A 96 0.71 9.44 -3.26
CA LYS A 96 0.57 10.89 -3.51
C LYS A 96 -0.26 11.20 -4.74
N HIS A 97 -0.12 10.34 -5.76
CA HIS A 97 -0.70 10.47 -7.08
C HIS A 97 -1.17 9.06 -7.54
N PRO A 98 -2.32 8.58 -7.03
CA PRO A 98 -2.90 7.31 -7.46
C PRO A 98 -3.04 7.30 -8.98
N LYS A 99 -2.50 6.28 -9.64
CA LYS A 99 -2.52 6.16 -11.10
C LYS A 99 -3.91 5.73 -11.58
N ASP A 100 -4.29 6.16 -12.78
CA ASP A 100 -5.47 5.64 -13.47
C ASP A 100 -5.44 4.10 -13.53
N GLY A 101 -6.59 3.48 -13.27
CA GLY A 101 -6.69 2.02 -13.18
C GLY A 101 -6.21 1.43 -11.86
N PHE A 102 -5.87 2.25 -10.86
CA PHE A 102 -5.54 1.79 -9.51
C PHE A 102 -6.43 2.46 -8.46
N ILE A 103 -6.89 1.65 -7.51
CA ILE A 103 -7.63 2.07 -6.33
C ILE A 103 -6.71 1.92 -5.12
N ILE A 104 -6.57 2.98 -4.32
CA ILE A 104 -5.82 2.95 -3.06
C ILE A 104 -6.80 3.22 -1.91
N LEU A 105 -6.76 2.39 -0.88
CA LEU A 105 -7.63 2.49 0.28
C LEU A 105 -6.86 2.91 1.53
N GLN A 106 -7.51 3.70 2.39
CA GLN A 106 -7.00 4.06 3.71
C GLN A 106 -8.06 3.83 4.78
N ARG A 107 -7.62 3.59 6.02
CA ARG A 107 -8.43 3.62 7.24
C ARG A 107 -7.63 4.32 8.31
N GLU A 108 -8.20 5.34 8.95
CA GLU A 108 -7.56 6.07 10.07
C GLU A 108 -6.12 6.53 9.78
N ASN A 109 -5.87 7.05 8.58
CA ASN A 109 -4.55 7.47 8.09
C ASN A 109 -3.55 6.33 7.85
N VAL A 110 -3.98 5.07 7.83
CA VAL A 110 -3.15 3.94 7.39
C VAL A 110 -3.57 3.55 5.98
N ILE A 111 -2.61 3.46 5.05
CA ILE A 111 -2.87 2.91 3.72
C ILE A 111 -3.02 1.39 3.85
N THR A 112 -4.18 0.87 3.51
CA THR A 112 -4.58 -0.51 3.80
C THR A 112 -4.59 -1.40 2.56
N GLY A 113 -4.60 -0.82 1.36
CA GLY A 113 -4.53 -1.64 0.15
C GLY A 113 -4.42 -0.87 -1.15
N ILE A 114 -4.07 -1.62 -2.19
CA ILE A 114 -4.04 -1.21 -3.60
C ILE A 114 -4.65 -2.31 -4.48
N TYR A 115 -5.49 -1.91 -5.43
CA TYR A 115 -6.20 -2.81 -6.33
C TYR A 115 -6.19 -2.26 -7.75
N LYS A 116 -6.26 -3.13 -8.76
CA LYS A 116 -6.52 -2.70 -10.15
C LYS A 116 -8.01 -2.45 -10.33
N ASP A 117 -8.36 -1.26 -10.81
CA ASP A 117 -9.70 -0.97 -11.28
C ASP A 117 -9.89 -1.64 -12.65
N ASN A 118 -10.72 -2.66 -12.72
CA ASN A 118 -10.97 -3.41 -13.96
C ASN A 118 -11.99 -2.71 -14.88
N TYR A 119 -11.96 -1.37 -14.95
CA TYR A 119 -12.79 -0.61 -15.88
C TYR A 119 -12.20 -0.67 -17.29
N HIS A 120 -12.52 -1.74 -18.03
CA HIS A 120 -12.47 -1.69 -19.49
C HIS A 120 -13.63 -0.82 -19.95
N GLY A 121 -13.33 0.39 -20.44
CA GLY A 121 -14.30 1.23 -21.10
C GLY A 121 -14.98 0.47 -22.24
N LEU A 122 -16.31 0.36 -22.17
CA LEU A 122 -17.14 0.08 -23.33
C LEU A 122 -16.91 1.21 -24.34
N GLN A 123 -16.24 0.89 -25.45
CA GLN A 123 -16.45 1.57 -26.72
C GLN A 123 -17.20 0.61 -27.64
#